data_AF-A0A4P6TIA2-F1
#
_entry.id   AF-A0A4P6TIA2-F1
#
_cell.length_a   1.000
_cell.length_b   1.000
_cell.length_c   1.000
_cell.angle_alpha   90.00
_cell.angle_beta   90.00
_cell.angle_gamma   90.00
#
_symmetry.space_group_name_H-M   'P 1'
#
loop_
_entity.id
_entity.type
_entity.pdbx_description
1 polymer ?
#
loop_
_entity_poly.entity_id
_entity_poly.type
_entity_poly.pdbx_seq_one_letter_code
_entity_poly.pdbx_strand_id
1 'polypeptide(L)'
;MASLALLLGCAISGIPVAQAHPRFYEGPPLINHWHDGYWHHGYYHGQLGWWWIAGGVWYWYDAPVYPYPAPYPPAVVVAAPAVPPAPPAPAPVQEIPSPPPAQVWYYCKTARQYYPYVSECPGGWKTVPAQPPK
;
A
#
# COMPACT_ATOMS: atom_id res chain seq x y z
N MET A 1 2.37 26.52 88.37
CA MET A 1 1.20 27.12 87.71
C MET A 1 1.74 27.84 86.48
N ALA A 2 1.74 27.20 85.30
CA ALA A 2 0.74 27.40 84.23
C ALA A 2 0.62 28.91 83.87
N SER A 3 0.94 29.37 82.66
CA SER A 3 0.40 28.89 81.38
C SER A 3 1.25 29.34 80.18
N LEU A 4 1.29 28.47 79.16
CA LEU A 4 1.63 28.78 77.77
C LEU A 4 0.63 29.78 77.18
N ALA A 5 1.10 30.77 76.42
CA ALA A 5 0.27 31.53 75.47
C ALA A 5 0.71 31.19 74.04
N LEU A 6 -0.21 30.59 73.28
CA LEU A 6 -0.03 30.14 71.90
C LEU A 6 0.18 31.32 70.94
N LEU A 7 1.22 31.22 70.11
CA LEU A 7 1.35 31.95 68.85
C LEU A 7 0.42 31.32 67.79
N LEU A 8 -0.67 32.01 67.41
CA LEU A 8 -1.45 31.64 66.23
C LEU A 8 -0.70 32.11 64.98
N GLY A 9 0.14 31.24 64.43
CA GLY A 9 0.67 31.39 63.08
C GLY A 9 -0.41 30.98 62.07
N CYS A 10 -0.84 31.91 61.21
CA CYS A 10 -1.51 31.55 59.96
C CYS A 10 -0.50 30.84 59.07
N ALA A 11 -0.34 29.53 59.25
CA ALA A 11 0.27 28.68 58.25
C ALA A 11 -0.73 28.62 57.09
N ILE A 12 -0.42 29.36 56.03
CA ILE A 12 -1.08 29.23 54.73
C ILE A 12 -0.73 27.82 54.27
N SER A 13 -1.60 26.86 54.55
CA SER A 13 -1.48 25.50 54.06
C SER A 13 -1.61 25.56 52.55
N GLY A 14 -0.49 25.75 51.85
CA GLY A 14 -0.40 25.46 50.43
C GLY A 14 -0.83 24.01 50.28
N ILE A 15 -2.00 23.80 49.67
CA ILE A 15 -2.46 22.47 49.31
C ILE A 15 -1.33 21.88 48.45
N PRO A 16 -0.67 20.78 48.85
CA PRO A 16 0.11 20.05 47.87
C PRO A 16 -0.90 19.63 46.81
N VAL A 17 -0.90 20.32 45.67
CA VAL A 17 -1.44 19.75 44.44
C VAL A 17 -0.71 18.43 44.35
N ALA A 18 -1.42 17.35 44.65
CA ALA A 18 -0.93 16.01 44.46
C ALA A 18 -0.56 15.97 42.97
N GLN A 19 0.72 16.18 42.69
CA GLN A 19 1.26 15.94 41.37
C GLN A 19 1.03 14.46 41.20
N ALA A 20 -0.01 14.09 40.46
CA ALA A 20 -0.32 12.71 40.14
C ALA A 20 0.93 12.17 39.46
N HIS A 21 1.79 11.52 40.24
CA HIS A 21 3.02 10.93 39.76
C HIS A 21 2.56 9.89 38.72
N PRO A 22 2.92 10.03 37.45
CA PRO A 22 2.50 9.06 36.45
C PRO A 22 3.07 7.71 36.90
N ARG A 23 2.18 6.76 37.13
CA ARG A 23 2.53 5.40 37.56
C ARG A 23 3.35 4.79 36.42
N PHE A 24 4.68 4.90 36.52
CA PHE A 24 5.60 4.25 35.62
C PHE A 24 5.38 2.74 35.79
N TYR A 25 4.82 2.10 34.77
CA TYR A 25 4.77 0.65 34.70
C TYR A 25 6.16 0.19 34.26
N GLU A 26 6.87 -0.47 35.16
CA GLU A 26 8.12 -1.16 34.87
C GLU A 26 7.78 -2.42 34.02
N GLY A 27 7.75 -2.28 32.70
CA GLY A 27 7.43 -3.37 31.78
C GLY A 27 7.46 -2.96 30.31
N PRO A 28 7.46 -3.91 29.36
CA PRO A 28 7.33 -3.59 27.92
C PRO A 28 6.01 -2.83 27.68
N PRO A 29 5.93 -1.95 26.67
CA PRO A 29 4.73 -1.16 26.43
C PRO A 29 3.50 -2.04 26.25
N LEU A 30 2.58 -1.97 27.21
CA LEU A 30 1.36 -2.77 27.19
C LEU A 30 0.22 -1.95 26.61
N ILE A 31 -0.35 -2.42 25.50
CA ILE A 31 -1.62 -1.94 24.93
C ILE A 31 -2.75 -1.94 25.98
N ASN A 32 -2.65 -2.77 27.02
CA ASN A 32 -3.63 -2.88 28.10
C ASN A 32 -3.79 -1.58 28.91
N HIS A 33 -2.79 -0.69 28.93
CA HIS A 33 -2.84 0.61 29.62
C HIS A 33 -3.10 1.78 28.67
N TRP A 34 -3.56 1.49 27.44
CA TRP A 34 -3.82 2.53 26.45
C TRP A 34 -4.85 3.56 26.94
N HIS A 35 -5.89 3.09 27.63
CA HIS A 35 -6.96 3.93 28.16
C HIS A 35 -6.56 4.72 29.42
N ASP A 36 -5.51 4.29 30.10
CA ASP A 36 -4.98 4.93 31.31
C ASP A 36 -3.98 6.07 30.98
N GLY A 37 -3.77 6.33 29.69
CA GLY A 37 -2.85 7.35 29.23
C GLY A 37 -3.33 8.78 29.49
N TYR A 38 -2.43 9.73 29.26
CA TYR A 38 -2.74 11.15 29.39
C TYR A 38 -2.05 11.99 28.32
N TRP A 39 -2.61 13.17 28.06
CA TRP A 39 -2.07 14.15 27.13
C TRP A 39 -1.00 15.02 27.80
N HIS A 40 0.14 15.17 27.15
CA HIS A 40 1.20 16.10 27.51
C HIS A 40 1.53 17.01 26.32
N HIS A 41 1.45 18.32 26.49
CA HIS A 41 1.87 19.26 25.46
C HIS A 41 3.28 19.76 25.74
N GLY A 42 4.21 19.51 24.81
CA GLY A 42 5.59 19.93 25.01
C GLY A 42 6.56 19.39 23.98
N TYR A 43 7.84 19.62 24.26
CA TYR A 43 8.94 19.22 23.40
C TYR A 43 9.50 17.86 23.86
N TYR A 44 9.53 16.88 22.97
CA TYR A 44 10.07 15.55 23.24
C TYR A 44 10.72 14.99 21.96
N HIS A 45 11.92 14.41 22.08
CA HIS A 45 12.75 13.92 20.95
C HIS A 45 12.85 14.87 19.74
N GLY A 46 12.96 16.18 19.97
CA GLY A 46 13.11 17.14 18.88
C GLY A 46 11.79 17.62 18.26
N GLN A 47 10.65 17.11 18.72
CA GLN A 47 9.33 17.46 18.19
C GLN A 47 8.51 18.21 19.26
N LEU A 48 7.96 19.36 18.88
CA LEU A 48 6.93 20.04 19.65
C LEU A 48 5.57 19.46 19.24
N GLY A 49 4.72 19.14 20.20
CA GLY A 49 3.36 18.70 19.90
C GLY A 49 2.62 18.14 21.09
N TRP A 50 1.56 17.41 20.78
CA TRP A 50 0.75 16.71 21.76
C TRP A 50 1.21 15.26 21.86
N TRP A 51 1.50 14.83 23.08
CA TRP A 51 2.02 13.50 23.35
C TRP A 51 0.99 12.72 24.14
N TRP A 52 0.52 11.61 23.57
CA TRP A 52 -0.21 10.61 24.33
C TRP A 52 0.80 9.71 25.02
N ILE A 53 0.77 9.68 26.35
CA ILE A 53 1.69 8.87 27.14
C ILE A 53 0.91 7.69 27.71
N ALA A 54 1.18 6.48 27.24
CA ALA A 54 0.51 5.26 27.67
C ALA A 54 1.50 4.10 27.81
N GLY A 55 1.39 3.33 28.90
CA GLY A 55 2.26 2.17 29.15
C GLY A 55 3.77 2.49 29.12
N GLY A 56 4.16 3.72 29.47
CA GLY A 56 5.56 4.18 29.45
C GLY A 56 6.08 4.64 28.07
N VAL A 57 5.25 4.61 27.02
CA VAL A 57 5.62 5.06 25.67
C VAL A 57 4.91 6.36 25.32
N TRP A 58 5.59 7.15 24.49
CA TRP A 58 5.17 8.47 24.04
C TRP A 58 4.81 8.41 22.57
N TYR A 59 3.58 8.81 22.25
CA TYR A 59 3.03 8.81 20.89
C TYR A 59 2.76 10.26 20.49
N TRP A 60 3.33 10.70 19.37
CA TRP A 60 3.18 12.07 18.88
C TRP A 60 1.88 12.26 18.10
N TYR A 61 1.22 13.40 18.34
CA TYR A 61 0.04 13.88 17.63
C TYR A 61 0.17 15.39 17.39
N ASP A 62 -0.50 15.86 16.34
CA ASP A 62 -0.64 17.26 15.98
C ASP A 62 -1.65 18.00 16.89
N ALA A 63 -2.69 17.31 17.36
CA ALA A 63 -3.70 17.81 18.28
C ALA A 63 -4.16 16.73 19.28
N PRO A 64 -4.67 17.10 20.47
CA PRO A 64 -5.17 16.13 21.43
C PRO A 64 -6.56 15.63 21.01
N VAL A 65 -6.77 14.32 21.11
CA VAL A 65 -8.03 13.63 20.85
C VAL A 65 -8.61 13.11 22.17
N TYR A 66 -9.85 13.49 22.47
CA TYR A 66 -10.54 13.09 23.70
C TYR A 66 -11.61 12.02 23.43
N PRO A 67 -11.84 11.08 24.38
CA PRO A 67 -11.14 10.94 25.67
C PRO A 67 -9.71 10.39 25.56
N TYR A 68 -9.44 9.56 24.55
CA TYR A 68 -8.10 9.05 24.20
C TYR A 68 -8.03 8.76 22.68
N PRO A 69 -6.84 8.77 22.06
CA PRO A 69 -6.69 8.47 20.64
C PRO A 69 -6.91 6.98 20.34
N ALA A 70 -7.24 6.61 19.11
CA ALA A 70 -7.30 5.19 18.72
C ALA A 70 -5.87 4.60 18.67
N PRO A 71 -5.62 3.36 19.12
CA PRO A 71 -4.28 2.77 19.16
C PRO A 71 -3.65 2.53 17.78
N TYR A 72 -4.43 2.64 16.71
CA TYR A 72 -4.00 2.41 15.35
C TYR A 72 -4.55 3.54 14.47
N PRO A 73 -3.71 4.39 13.83
CA PRO A 73 -4.19 5.12 12.67
C PRO A 73 -4.55 4.05 11.63
N PRO A 74 -5.78 4.01 11.09
CA PRO A 74 -6.08 3.04 10.05
C PRO A 74 -5.04 3.21 8.94
N ALA A 75 -4.50 2.12 8.43
CA ALA A 75 -3.68 2.18 7.22
C ALA A 75 -4.48 3.01 6.23
N VAL A 76 -3.93 4.16 5.81
CA VAL A 76 -4.55 5.00 4.79
C VAL A 76 -4.66 4.08 3.60
N VAL A 77 -5.86 3.57 3.34
CA VAL A 77 -6.17 2.90 2.10
C VAL A 77 -6.06 4.01 1.08
N VAL A 78 -4.87 4.16 0.50
CA VAL A 78 -4.70 4.93 -0.73
C VAL A 78 -5.70 4.27 -1.66
N ALA A 79 -6.81 4.95 -1.92
CA ALA A 79 -7.80 4.46 -2.87
C ALA A 79 -7.01 4.14 -4.13
N ALA A 80 -6.99 2.85 -4.50
CA ALA A 80 -6.36 2.46 -5.75
C ALA A 80 -6.96 3.37 -6.82
N PRO A 81 -6.14 3.96 -7.72
CA PRO A 81 -6.65 4.81 -8.78
C PRO A 81 -7.86 4.13 -9.41
N ALA A 82 -9.01 4.83 -9.45
CA ALA A 82 -10.22 4.27 -10.01
C ALA A 82 -9.90 3.81 -11.43
N VAL A 83 -9.87 2.49 -11.64
CA VAL A 83 -9.66 1.92 -12.96
C VAL A 83 -10.90 2.33 -13.76
N PRO A 84 -10.76 3.12 -14.84
CA PRO A 84 -11.90 3.45 -15.67
C PRO A 84 -12.56 2.15 -16.13
N PRO A 85 -13.90 2.10 -16.24
CA PRO A 85 -14.59 0.90 -16.67
C PRO A 85 -13.97 0.41 -17.98
N ALA A 86 -13.63 -0.88 -18.02
CA ALA A 86 -13.11 -1.50 -19.22
C ALA A 86 -14.12 -1.26 -20.36
N PRO A 87 -13.66 -0.87 -21.57
CA PRO A 87 -14.55 -0.75 -22.70
C PRO A 87 -15.30 -2.07 -22.91
N PRO A 88 -16.56 -2.02 -23.37
CA PRO A 88 -17.35 -3.22 -23.61
C PRO A 88 -16.54 -4.18 -24.50
N ALA A 89 -16.57 -5.46 -24.12
CA ALA A 89 -15.90 -6.50 -24.88
C ALA A 89 -16.33 -6.41 -26.36
N PRO A 90 -15.39 -6.49 -27.32
CA PRO A 90 -15.73 -6.56 -28.72
C PRO A 90 -16.77 -7.66 -28.93
N ALA A 91 -17.81 -7.37 -29.71
CA ALA A 91 -18.75 -8.40 -30.14
C ALA A 91 -17.97 -9.60 -30.70
N PRO A 92 -18.42 -10.84 -30.46
CA PRO A 92 -17.76 -12.02 -31.00
C PRO A 92 -17.61 -11.82 -32.51
N VAL A 93 -16.35 -11.74 -32.95
CA VAL A 93 -16.01 -11.65 -34.36
C VAL A 93 -16.49 -12.95 -34.98
N GLN A 94 -17.49 -12.87 -35.87
CA GLN A 94 -17.84 -13.99 -36.70
C GLN A 94 -16.58 -14.35 -37.50
N GLU A 95 -16.02 -15.53 -37.26
CA GLU A 95 -14.93 -16.05 -38.08
C GLU A 95 -15.42 -16.14 -39.51
N ILE A 96 -15.07 -15.14 -40.32
CA ILE A 96 -15.08 -15.27 -41.76
C ILE A 96 -14.06 -16.36 -42.05
N PRO A 97 -14.43 -17.46 -42.74
CA PRO A 97 -13.48 -18.49 -43.12
C PRO A 97 -12.30 -17.83 -43.84
N SER A 98 -11.13 -17.85 -43.21
CA SER A 98 -9.92 -17.38 -43.87
C SER A 98 -9.69 -18.30 -45.07
N PRO A 99 -9.53 -17.77 -46.30
CA PRO A 99 -9.22 -18.60 -47.44
C PRO A 99 -7.93 -19.39 -47.12
N PRO A 100 -7.89 -20.70 -47.42
CA PRO A 100 -6.71 -21.51 -47.14
C PRO A 100 -5.48 -20.86 -47.78
N PRO A 101 -4.31 -20.88 -47.11
CA PRO A 101 -3.10 -20.34 -47.69
C PRO A 101 -2.89 -21.00 -49.06
N ALA A 102 -2.77 -20.18 -50.10
CA ALA A 102 -2.51 -20.68 -51.44
C ALA A 102 -1.22 -21.49 -51.40
N GLN A 103 -1.33 -22.81 -51.50
CA GLN A 103 -0.16 -23.68 -51.60
C GLN A 103 0.45 -23.43 -52.99
N VAL A 104 1.68 -22.94 -53.01
CA VAL A 104 2.43 -22.63 -54.24
C VAL A 104 3.59 -23.59 -54.35
N TRP A 105 3.73 -24.24 -55.50
CA TRP A 105 4.88 -25.06 -55.83
C TRP A 105 5.90 -24.24 -56.61
N TYR A 106 7.17 -24.52 -56.39
CA TYR A 106 8.27 -23.91 -57.13
C TYR A 106 8.79 -24.91 -58.17
N TYR A 107 8.62 -24.59 -59.44
CA TYR A 107 9.07 -25.38 -60.59
C TYR A 107 10.34 -24.79 -61.19
N CYS A 108 11.36 -25.61 -61.37
CA CYS A 108 12.57 -25.27 -62.10
C CYS A 108 12.44 -25.71 -63.56
N LYS A 109 12.41 -24.77 -64.51
CA LYS A 109 12.30 -25.08 -65.95
C LYS A 109 13.53 -25.81 -66.49
N THR A 110 14.72 -25.45 -66.00
CA THR A 110 16.00 -26.02 -66.45
C THR A 110 16.13 -27.50 -66.04
N ALA A 111 15.82 -27.82 -64.78
CA ALA A 111 15.86 -29.19 -64.26
C ALA A 111 14.55 -29.98 -64.50
N ARG A 112 13.51 -29.30 -65.02
CA ARG A 112 12.15 -29.83 -65.23
C ARG A 112 11.56 -30.49 -63.98
N GLN A 113 11.85 -29.94 -62.80
CA GLN A 113 11.54 -30.56 -61.52
C GLN A 113 11.12 -29.53 -60.47
N TYR A 114 10.43 -29.98 -59.42
CA TYR A 114 9.93 -29.15 -58.32
C TYR A 114 10.87 -29.15 -57.10
N TYR A 115 10.82 -28.09 -56.29
CA TYR A 115 11.35 -28.11 -54.93
C TYR A 115 10.53 -29.09 -54.06
N PRO A 116 11.12 -29.90 -53.16
CA PRO A 116 12.53 -29.96 -52.76
C PRO A 116 13.39 -30.98 -53.55
N TYR A 117 12.83 -31.63 -54.57
CA TYR A 117 13.55 -32.63 -55.38
C TYR A 117 14.76 -32.05 -56.11
N VAL A 118 14.74 -30.73 -56.34
CA VAL A 118 15.92 -29.94 -56.72
C VAL A 118 16.04 -28.79 -55.72
N SER A 119 17.21 -28.65 -55.09
CA SER A 119 17.47 -27.60 -54.10
C SER A 119 17.81 -26.26 -54.74
N GLU A 120 18.46 -26.27 -55.91
CA GLU A 120 18.96 -25.07 -56.60
C GLU A 120 18.49 -25.04 -58.06
N CYS A 121 17.93 -23.90 -58.49
CA CYS A 121 17.54 -23.69 -59.89
C CYS A 121 18.37 -22.58 -60.55
N PRO A 122 19.32 -22.91 -61.45
CA PRO A 122 20.16 -21.91 -62.12
C PRO A 122 19.39 -20.88 -62.95
N GLY A 123 18.17 -21.23 -63.39
CA GLY A 123 17.28 -20.35 -64.16
C GLY A 123 16.25 -19.59 -63.32
N GLY A 124 16.34 -19.68 -61.98
CA GLY A 124 15.33 -19.14 -61.07
C GLY A 124 14.07 -20.01 -60.96
N TRP A 125 13.37 -19.87 -59.84
CA TRP A 125 12.16 -20.64 -59.53
C TRP A 125 10.91 -20.00 -60.14
N LYS A 126 10.06 -20.81 -60.78
CA LYS A 126 8.74 -20.38 -61.24
C LYS A 126 7.66 -20.89 -60.29
N THR A 127 6.82 -20.00 -59.77
CA THR A 127 5.69 -20.36 -58.91
C THR A 127 4.52 -20.92 -59.74
N VAL A 128 3.99 -22.07 -59.32
CA VAL A 128 2.83 -22.74 -59.92
C VAL A 128 1.80 -22.98 -58.80
N PRO A 129 0.51 -22.68 -59.01
CA PRO A 129 -0.52 -22.99 -58.02
C PRO A 129 -0.62 -24.50 -57.80
N ALA A 130 -0.71 -24.95 -56.54
CA ALA A 130 -0.89 -26.36 -56.20
C ALA A 130 -2.21 -26.96 -56.67
N GLN A 131 -3.24 -26.11 -56.76
CA GLN A 131 -4.54 -26.51 -57.25
C GLN A 131 -4.70 -26.03 -58.70
N PRO A 132 -5.01 -26.91 -59.66
CA PRO A 132 -5.50 -26.47 -60.96
C PRO A 132 -6.83 -25.71 -60.77
N PRO A 133 -7.10 -24.66 -61.57
CA PRO A 133 -8.41 -23.99 -61.53
C PRO A 133 -9.50 -25.03 -61.86
N LYS A 134 -10.59 -25.01 -61.09
CA LYS A 134 -11.81 -25.78 -61.40
C LYS A 134 -12.53 -25.19 -62.60
#